data_AF-S6ACI7-F1
#
_entry.id   AF-S6ACI7-F1
#
_cell.length_a   1.000
_cell.length_b   1.000
_cell.length_c   1.000
_cell.angle_alpha   90.00
_cell.angle_beta   90.00
_cell.angle_gamma   90.00
#
_symmetry.space_group_name_H-M   'P 1'
#
loop_
_entity.id
_entity.type
_entity.pdbx_description
1 polymer ?
#
loop_
_entity_poly.entity_id
_entity_poly.type
_entity_poly.pdbx_seq_one_letter_code
_entity_poly.pdbx_strand_id
1 'polypeptide(L)'
;MQLTSVLLSSAFPAYEVSLASRPDGRVLMVLARPGAESSSKVIDAGALTNPTQAGLVIRQVQRDLRLLEGSLKWHSPDDCWISIELPTYHDRPLRQPPIWNWTGRGHGRRF
;
A
#
# COMPACT_ATOMS: atom_id res chain seq x y z
N MET A 1 22.86 -8.84 -15.83
CA MET A 1 22.25 -8.15 -14.67
C MET A 1 22.17 -6.68 -15.02
N GLN A 2 20.99 -6.02 -15.08
CA GLN A 2 20.87 -4.54 -14.93
C GLN A 2 19.48 -3.92 -15.23
N LEU A 3 18.54 -4.62 -15.87
CA LEU A 3 17.23 -4.04 -16.25
C LEU A 3 16.51 -3.34 -15.09
N THR A 4 16.60 -3.93 -13.90
CA THR A 4 16.00 -3.39 -12.68
C THR A 4 16.64 -2.09 -12.22
N SER A 5 17.96 -1.99 -12.27
CA SER A 5 18.68 -0.77 -11.90
C SER A 5 18.35 0.40 -12.84
N VAL A 6 18.21 0.15 -14.15
CA VAL A 6 17.86 1.16 -15.16
C VAL A 6 16.40 1.59 -15.03
N LEU A 7 15.49 0.66 -14.77
CA LEU A 7 14.07 0.99 -14.53
C LEU A 7 13.89 1.83 -13.27
N LEU A 8 14.59 1.50 -12.18
CA LEU A 8 14.50 2.26 -10.94
C LEU A 8 15.17 3.64 -11.06
N SER A 9 16.34 3.74 -11.68
CA SER A 9 17.01 5.03 -11.86
C SER A 9 16.26 5.96 -12.80
N SER A 10 15.63 5.43 -13.85
CA SER A 10 14.77 6.22 -14.74
C SER A 10 13.47 6.66 -14.07
N ALA A 11 12.90 5.86 -13.17
CA ALA A 11 11.69 6.20 -12.42
C ALA A 11 11.94 7.23 -11.30
N PHE A 12 13.14 7.27 -10.75
CA PHE A 12 13.52 8.14 -9.62
C PHE A 12 14.82 8.91 -9.88
N PRO A 13 14.90 9.75 -10.93
CA PRO A 13 16.16 10.38 -11.36
C PRO A 13 16.75 11.37 -10.34
N ALA A 14 15.92 11.93 -9.46
CA ALA A 14 16.34 12.85 -8.40
C ALA A 14 16.75 12.14 -7.09
N TYR A 15 16.67 10.81 -7.05
CA TYR A 15 16.95 10.01 -5.86
C TYR A 15 18.09 9.03 -6.14
N GLU A 16 18.93 8.85 -5.14
CA GLU A 16 19.85 7.72 -5.06
C GLU A 16 19.07 6.49 -4.59
N VAL A 17 19.10 5.43 -5.41
CA VAL A 17 18.40 4.17 -5.13
C VAL A 17 19.40 3.12 -4.68
N SER A 18 19.21 2.58 -3.48
CA SER A 18 19.97 1.43 -2.99
C SER A 18 19.06 0.23 -2.70
N LEU A 19 19.59 -0.97 -2.97
CA LEU A 19 18.91 -2.24 -2.75
C LEU A 19 19.77 -3.12 -1.85
N ALA A 20 19.20 -3.60 -0.74
CA ALA A 20 19.87 -4.50 0.19
C ALA A 20 19.02 -5.75 0.40
N SER A 21 19.63 -6.93 0.20
CA SER A 21 18.98 -8.20 0.54
C SER A 21 18.78 -8.31 2.05
N ARG A 22 17.64 -8.85 2.47
CA ARG A 22 17.31 -9.09 3.87
C ARG A 22 17.34 -10.59 4.18
N PRO A 23 17.53 -10.98 5.45
CA PRO A 23 17.55 -12.39 5.87
C PRO A 23 16.23 -13.14 5.63
N ASP A 24 15.11 -12.41 5.54
CA ASP A 24 13.77 -12.96 5.26
C ASP A 24 13.53 -13.24 3.76
N GLY A 25 14.56 -13.10 2.91
CA GLY A 25 14.45 -13.33 1.47
C GLY A 25 13.78 -12.18 0.71
N ARG A 26 13.51 -11.05 1.39
CA ARG A 26 13.01 -9.82 0.77
C ARG A 26 14.14 -8.85 0.46
N VAL A 27 13.82 -7.78 -0.26
CA VAL A 27 14.77 -6.72 -0.59
C VAL A 27 14.30 -5.42 0.08
N LEU A 28 15.22 -4.73 0.75
CA LEU A 28 15.02 -3.37 1.20
C LEU A 28 15.43 -2.42 0.08
N MET A 29 14.52 -1.58 -0.36
CA MET A 29 14.81 -0.45 -1.23
C MET A 29 14.85 0.83 -0.41
N VAL A 30 15.90 1.63 -0.59
CA VAL A 30 16.03 2.95 0.04
C VAL A 30 16.22 4.00 -1.05
N LEU A 31 15.45 5.08 -0.95
CA LEU A 31 15.52 6.27 -1.80
C LEU A 31 16.01 7.43 -0.93
N ALA A 32 17.17 7.97 -1.27
CA ALA A 32 17.72 9.14 -0.61
C ALA A 32 17.84 10.30 -1.61
N ARG A 33 17.55 11.52 -1.19
CA ARG A 33 17.89 12.73 -1.96
C ARG A 33 18.38 13.83 -1.01
N PRO A 34 19.28 14.71 -1.46
CA PRO A 34 19.72 15.84 -0.65
C PRO A 34 18.53 16.72 -0.22
N GLY A 35 18.46 17.05 1.07
CA GLY A 35 17.46 17.98 1.61
C GLY A 35 16.06 17.39 1.85
N ALA A 36 15.88 16.07 1.74
CA ALA A 36 14.64 15.40 2.14
C ALA A 36 14.93 14.13 2.96
N GLU A 37 13.95 13.70 3.74
CA GLU A 37 14.03 12.43 4.45
C GLU A 37 14.11 11.26 3.45
N SER A 38 14.94 10.26 3.81
CA SER A 38 15.04 9.03 3.04
C SER A 38 13.77 8.21 3.16
N SER A 39 13.25 7.73 2.04
CA SER A 39 12.12 6.79 2.02
C SER A 39 12.65 5.36 1.91
N SER A 40 12.09 4.43 2.67
CA SER A 40 12.46 3.01 2.61
C SER A 40 11.24 2.13 2.43
N LYS A 41 11.40 1.06 1.64
CA LYS A 41 10.33 0.11 1.37
C LYS A 41 10.88 -1.31 1.25
N VAL A 42 10.22 -2.23 1.93
CA VAL A 42 10.49 -3.67 1.75
C VAL A 42 9.67 -4.17 0.58
N ILE A 43 10.31 -4.86 -0.35
CA ILE A 43 9.71 -5.47 -1.53
C ILE A 43 10.06 -6.96 -1.59
N ASP A 44 9.19 -7.77 -2.17
CA ASP A 44 9.52 -9.17 -2.42
C ASP A 44 10.64 -9.28 -3.45
N ALA A 45 11.58 -10.21 -3.25
CA ALA A 45 12.72 -10.37 -4.16
C ALA A 45 12.30 -10.67 -5.61
N GLY A 46 11.14 -11.32 -5.79
CA GLY A 46 10.54 -11.58 -7.10
C GLY A 46 9.94 -10.34 -7.77
N ALA A 47 9.61 -9.28 -7.03
CA ALA A 47 8.86 -8.14 -7.53
C ALA A 47 9.65 -7.31 -8.56
N LEU A 48 10.97 -7.41 -8.57
CA LEU A 48 11.84 -6.74 -9.55
C LEU A 48 12.23 -7.65 -10.72
N THR A 49 11.85 -8.93 -10.73
CA THR A 49 12.31 -9.85 -11.77
C THR A 49 11.61 -9.65 -13.13
N ASN A 50 10.39 -9.11 -13.10
CA ASN A 50 9.57 -8.84 -14.28
C ASN A 50 9.27 -7.33 -14.41
N PRO A 51 9.43 -6.71 -15.59
CA PRO A 51 9.13 -5.29 -15.80
C PRO A 51 7.70 -4.88 -15.40
N THR A 52 6.69 -5.74 -15.58
CA THR A 52 5.31 -5.46 -15.16
C THR A 52 5.21 -5.31 -13.64
N GLN A 53 5.84 -6.23 -12.90
CA GLN A 53 5.86 -6.20 -11.43
C GLN A 53 6.71 -5.04 -10.91
N ALA A 54 7.85 -4.77 -11.55
CA ALA A 54 8.68 -3.61 -11.24
C ALA A 54 7.90 -2.30 -11.45
N GLY A 55 7.08 -2.22 -12.50
CA GLY A 55 6.19 -1.08 -12.75
C GLY A 55 5.17 -0.86 -11.63
N LEU A 56 4.60 -1.93 -11.05
CA LEU A 56 3.71 -1.83 -9.89
C LEU A 56 4.44 -1.31 -8.65
N VAL A 57 5.65 -1.82 -8.39
CA VAL A 57 6.50 -1.34 -7.29
C VAL A 57 6.82 0.14 -7.46
N ILE A 58 7.21 0.56 -8.66
CA ILE A 58 7.51 1.97 -8.98
C ILE A 58 6.29 2.85 -8.68
N ARG A 59 5.11 2.47 -9.18
CA ARG A 59 3.87 3.24 -8.95
C ARG A 59 3.55 3.36 -7.46
N GLN A 60 3.70 2.27 -6.71
CA GLN A 60 3.46 2.28 -5.28
C GLN A 60 4.44 3.21 -4.56
N VAL A 61 5.72 3.18 -4.91
CA VAL A 61 6.75 4.03 -4.30
C VAL A 61 6.55 5.49 -4.67
N GLN A 62 6.21 5.80 -5.92
CA GLN A 62 5.86 7.17 -6.34
C GLN A 62 4.67 7.71 -5.54
N ARG A 63 3.67 6.87 -5.27
CA ARG A 63 2.55 7.22 -4.40
C ARG A 63 3.02 7.50 -2.97
N ASP A 64 3.84 6.63 -2.40
CA ASP A 64 4.36 6.80 -1.03
C ASP A 64 5.17 8.11 -0.90
N LEU A 65 5.99 8.45 -1.90
CA LEU A 65 6.74 9.71 -1.93
C LEU A 65 5.81 10.94 -1.98
N ARG A 66 4.77 10.93 -2.81
CA ARG A 66 3.79 12.03 -2.86
C ARG A 66 3.01 12.18 -1.56
N LEU A 67 2.73 11.07 -0.88
CA LEU A 67 2.12 11.08 0.44
C LEU A 67 3.04 11.73 1.47
N LEU A 68 4.33 11.37 1.49
CA LEU A 68 5.32 11.96 2.39
C LEU A 68 5.55 13.46 2.13
N GLU A 69 5.53 13.88 0.87
CA GLU A 69 5.69 15.29 0.48
C GLU A 69 4.43 16.14 0.77
N GLY A 70 3.33 15.53 1.25
CA GLY A 70 2.05 16.22 1.43
C GLY A 70 1.44 16.74 0.12
N SER A 71 1.94 16.27 -1.03
CA SER A 71 1.52 16.70 -2.36
C SER A 71 0.29 15.93 -2.87
N LEU A 72 -0.19 14.93 -2.11
CA LEU A 72 -1.43 14.25 -2.41
C LEU A 72 -2.64 15.12 -2.04
N LYS A 73 -3.02 16.02 -2.94
CA LYS A 73 -4.31 16.71 -2.85
C LYS A 73 -5.39 15.86 -3.54
N TRP A 74 -6.37 15.37 -2.78
CA TRP A 74 -7.59 14.77 -3.30
C TRP A 74 -8.40 15.85 -4.05
N HIS A 75 -8.17 16.05 -5.36
CA HIS A 75 -8.88 17.11 -6.09
C HIS A 75 -9.52 16.71 -7.42
N SER A 76 -9.27 15.53 -7.98
CA SER A 76 -9.94 15.14 -9.24
C SER A 76 -10.38 13.67 -9.28
N PRO A 77 -11.55 13.35 -9.88
CA PRO A 77 -11.93 11.99 -10.28
C PRO A 77 -10.92 11.32 -11.23
N ASP A 78 -10.09 12.11 -11.94
CA ASP A 78 -9.01 11.60 -12.80
C ASP A 78 -7.76 11.20 -12.01
N ASP A 79 -7.69 11.55 -10.71
CA ASP A 79 -6.68 11.06 -9.78
C ASP A 79 -7.07 9.66 -9.26
N CYS A 80 -7.25 8.72 -10.19
CA CYS A 80 -7.57 7.30 -9.97
C CYS A 80 -6.42 6.49 -9.30
N TRP A 81 -5.68 7.09 -8.37
CA TRP A 81 -4.47 6.52 -7.78
C TRP A 81 -4.76 5.39 -6.76
N ILE A 82 -6.04 5.15 -6.46
CA ILE A 82 -6.53 4.18 -5.46
C ILE A 82 -7.33 3.03 -6.11
N SER A 83 -7.21 2.76 -7.41
CA SER A 83 -7.86 1.58 -8.02
C SER A 83 -7.14 0.25 -7.72
N ILE A 84 -6.50 0.14 -6.55
CA ILE A 84 -6.27 -1.18 -5.96
C ILE A 84 -7.61 -1.60 -5.38
N GLU A 85 -8.15 -2.72 -5.86
CA GLU A 85 -9.11 -3.48 -5.09
C GLU A 85 -8.46 -3.71 -3.73
N LEU A 86 -8.91 -2.95 -2.72
CA LEU A 86 -8.62 -3.30 -1.34
C LEU A 86 -9.01 -4.76 -1.19
N PRO A 87 -8.20 -5.61 -0.52
CA PRO A 87 -8.63 -6.97 -0.24
C PRO A 87 -9.98 -6.85 0.47
N THR A 88 -11.04 -7.12 -0.30
CA THR A 88 -12.39 -7.03 0.23
C THR A 88 -12.39 -8.14 1.23
N TYR A 89 -12.56 -7.80 2.50
CA TYR A 89 -12.53 -8.78 3.57
C TYR A 89 -13.64 -9.80 3.28
N HIS A 90 -13.27 -10.95 2.70
CA HIS A 90 -14.20 -12.00 2.29
C HIS A 90 -14.62 -12.90 3.47
N ASP A 91 -14.06 -12.65 4.66
CA ASP A 91 -14.38 -13.37 5.88
C ASP A 91 -15.57 -12.76 6.62
N ARG A 92 -16.23 -13.63 7.39
CA ARG A 92 -17.32 -13.26 8.29
C ARG A 92 -16.86 -12.16 9.25
N PRO A 93 -17.76 -11.25 9.68
CA PRO A 93 -17.40 -10.15 10.58
C PRO A 93 -16.61 -10.67 11.80
N LEU A 94 -15.47 -10.03 12.08
CA LEU A 94 -14.56 -10.36 13.20
C LEU A 94 -15.27 -10.46 14.56
N ARG A 95 -16.45 -9.84 14.68
CA ARG A 95 -17.36 -9.96 15.81
C ARG A 95 -18.77 -10.09 15.29
N GLN A 96 -19.41 -11.22 15.59
CA GLN A 96 -20.86 -11.28 15.54
C GLN A 96 -21.39 -10.41 16.68
N PRO A 97 -22.28 -9.44 16.43
CA PRO A 97 -23.01 -8.81 17.51
C PRO A 97 -23.75 -9.92 18.28
N PRO A 98 -23.77 -9.89 19.61
CA PRO A 98 -24.55 -10.85 20.38
C PRO A 98 -26.00 -10.81 19.87
N ILE A 99 -26.54 -11.99 19.55
CA ILE A 99 -27.94 -12.14 19.17
C ILE A 99 -28.78 -11.69 20.36
N TRP A 100 -29.30 -10.46 20.32
CA TRP A 100 -30.33 -10.00 21.24
C TRP A 100 -31.64 -10.67 20.81
N ASN A 101 -31.92 -11.84 21.39
CA ASN A 101 -33.24 -12.45 21.36
C ASN A 101 -34.19 -11.62 22.23
N TRP A 102 -34.92 -10.71 21.58
CA TRP A 102 -36.12 -10.10 22.15
C TRP A 102 -37.21 -11.16 22.29
N THR A 103 -37.09 -12.00 23.32
CA THR A 103 -38.17 -12.90 23.74
C THR A 103 -38.36 -12.75 25.23
N GLY A 104 -39.24 -11.82 25.63
CA GLY A 104 -39.73 -11.79 27.01
C GLY A 104 -40.26 -10.46 27.52
N ARG A 105 -41.58 -10.28 27.33
CA ARG A 105 -42.59 -9.57 28.15
C ARG A 105 -43.53 -8.83 27.20
N GLY A 106 -44.79 -9.21 27.05
CA GLY A 106 -45.71 -9.79 28.02
C GLY A 106 -46.96 -8.94 27.94
N HIS A 107 -48.04 -9.49 27.39
CA HIS A 107 -49.34 -8.84 27.36
C HIS A 107 -49.79 -8.47 28.78
N GLY A 108 -50.15 -7.20 28.97
CA GLY A 108 -50.98 -6.74 30.08
C GLY A 108 -51.95 -5.68 29.54
N ARG A 109 -53.18 -6.10 29.21
CA ARG A 109 -54.33 -5.21 28.99
C ARG A 109 -54.90 -4.75 30.34
N ARG A 110 -55.65 -3.65 30.28
CA ARG A 110 -56.54 -3.00 31.28
C ARG A 110 -55.80 -1.96 32.13
N PHE A 111 -56.27 -0.72 32.29
CA PHE A 111 -57.65 -0.20 32.26
C PHE A 111 -57.81 0.99 31.32
#